data_AF-A0AAU5B230-F1
#
_entry.id   AF-A0AAU5B230-F1
#
_cell.length_a   1.000
_cell.length_b   1.000
_cell.length_c   1.000
_cell.angle_alpha   90.00
_cell.angle_beta   90.00
_cell.angle_gamma   90.00
#
_symmetry.space_group_name_H-M   'P 1'
#
loop_
_entity.id
_entity.type
_entity.pdbx_description
1 polymer ?
#
loop_
_entity_poly.entity_id
_entity_poly.type
_entity_poly.pdbx_seq_one_letter_code
_entity_poly.pdbx_strand_id
1 'polypeptide(L)'
;MYEPNVVGDWQEYDEHAGLRVRVHSLAAAEPPRGRDDAAEGLTYFTLRVTVENRGARHYGIHLEDGQIDVRVGPDGESAFIDWRSSQFIEGFDVYPLRRATAVVYAAGAEDSLKQVDVQIQLRVEEEWTERRLWAGGIGLCDAAVAAGVGRDGLAHQVSNFLRDQAEPGTP
;
A
#
# COMPACT_ATOMS: atom_id res chain seq x y z
N MET A 1 12.90 13.32 9.39
CA MET A 1 12.48 11.99 8.92
C MET A 1 11.02 11.90 9.29
N TYR A 2 10.11 11.82 8.32
CA TYR A 2 8.67 11.77 8.59
C TYR A 2 8.34 10.31 8.90
N GLU A 3 7.87 10.02 10.11
CA GLU A 3 7.37 8.68 10.43
C GLU A 3 6.15 8.41 9.51
N PRO A 4 6.07 7.23 8.85
CA PRO A 4 4.90 6.92 8.05
C PRO A 4 3.67 6.84 8.94
N ASN A 5 2.52 7.17 8.37
CA ASN A 5 1.25 7.09 9.08
C ASN A 5 0.92 5.63 9.40
N VAL A 6 0.17 5.38 10.46
CA VAL A 6 -0.28 4.02 10.76
C VAL A 6 -1.53 3.75 9.92
N VAL A 7 -1.69 2.52 9.42
CA VAL A 7 -2.94 2.09 8.78
C VAL A 7 -4.13 2.46 9.67
N GLY A 8 -5.04 3.30 9.16
CA GLY A 8 -6.14 3.89 9.93
C GLY A 8 -6.07 5.41 10.10
N ASP A 9 -4.92 6.02 9.82
CA ASP A 9 -4.71 7.48 9.87
C ASP A 9 -5.10 8.16 8.55
N TRP A 10 -5.64 9.38 8.67
CA TRP A 10 -5.96 10.23 7.53
C TRP A 10 -4.76 11.11 7.15
N GLN A 11 -4.51 11.26 5.86
CA GLN A 11 -3.57 12.25 5.31
C GLN A 11 -4.32 13.23 4.41
N GLU A 12 -4.11 14.53 4.61
CA GLU A 12 -4.73 15.58 3.80
C GLU A 12 -3.79 16.03 2.66
N TYR A 13 -4.38 16.57 1.59
CA TYR A 13 -3.63 17.16 0.47
C TYR A 13 -3.69 18.68 0.57
N ASP A 14 -2.54 19.32 0.80
CA ASP A 14 -2.47 20.77 0.98
C ASP A 14 -2.88 21.53 -0.29
N GLU A 15 -2.58 20.98 -1.48
CA GLU A 15 -3.01 21.56 -2.76
C GLU A 15 -4.53 21.43 -3.00
N HIS A 16 -5.21 20.58 -2.22
CA HIS A 16 -6.62 20.23 -2.39
C HIS A 16 -7.36 20.32 -1.05
N ALA A 17 -7.59 21.56 -0.60
CA ALA A 17 -8.18 21.86 0.70
C ALA A 17 -9.39 20.99 1.07
N GLY A 18 -9.24 20.19 2.13
CA GLY A 18 -10.26 19.31 2.68
C GLY A 18 -10.34 17.93 2.02
N LEU A 19 -9.57 17.67 0.96
CA LEU A 19 -9.42 16.32 0.40
C LEU A 19 -8.41 15.54 1.23
N ARG A 20 -8.79 14.33 1.62
CA ARG A 20 -7.95 13.47 2.44
C ARG A 20 -8.12 12.00 2.12
N VAL A 21 -7.07 11.23 2.33
CA VAL A 21 -6.97 9.82 1.98
C VAL A 21 -6.56 9.00 3.21
N ARG A 22 -7.01 7.76 3.25
CA ARG A 22 -6.65 6.80 4.30
C ARG A 22 -6.56 5.39 3.75
N VAL A 23 -5.53 4.66 4.16
CA VAL A 23 -5.46 3.20 4.05
C VAL A 23 -6.00 2.58 5.34
N HIS A 24 -6.90 1.60 5.26
CA HIS A 24 -7.47 0.94 6.43
C HIS A 24 -7.99 -0.47 6.14
N SER A 25 -8.49 -1.15 7.18
CA SER A 25 -9.07 -2.51 7.08
C SER A 25 -8.09 -3.53 6.48
N LEU A 26 -6.80 -3.41 6.84
CA LEU A 26 -5.78 -4.39 6.47
C LEU A 26 -6.05 -5.71 7.19
N ALA A 27 -6.44 -6.75 6.46
CA ALA A 27 -6.84 -8.03 7.04
C ALA A 27 -6.65 -9.20 6.06
N ALA A 28 -6.42 -10.40 6.57
CA ALA A 28 -6.47 -11.62 5.76
C ALA A 28 -7.86 -11.79 5.13
N ALA A 29 -7.90 -12.07 3.83
CA ALA A 29 -9.15 -12.22 3.09
C ALA A 29 -8.90 -12.91 1.75
N GLU A 30 -9.79 -13.82 1.35
CA GLU A 30 -9.76 -14.44 0.02
C GLU A 30 -10.39 -13.52 -1.05
N PRO A 31 -9.85 -13.49 -2.28
CA PRO A 31 -10.44 -12.73 -3.38
C PRO A 31 -11.79 -13.32 -3.83
N PRO A 32 -12.77 -12.47 -4.20
CA PRO A 32 -14.12 -12.92 -4.57
C PRO A 32 -14.19 -13.78 -5.84
N ARG A 33 -13.17 -13.71 -6.70
CA ARG A 33 -13.09 -14.44 -7.97
C ARG A 33 -12.26 -15.73 -7.87
N GLY A 34 -11.85 -16.10 -6.65
CA GLY A 34 -10.88 -17.15 -6.44
C GLY A 34 -9.45 -16.66 -6.65
N ARG A 35 -8.49 -17.49 -6.27
CA ARG A 35 -7.07 -17.21 -6.29
C ARG A 35 -6.53 -17.10 -7.72
N ASP A 36 -5.66 -16.13 -7.95
CA ASP A 36 -4.87 -16.05 -9.18
C ASP A 36 -3.70 -17.05 -9.11
N ASP A 37 -3.45 -17.77 -10.20
CA ASP A 37 -2.36 -18.75 -10.29
C ASP A 37 -0.99 -18.10 -10.03
N ALA A 38 -0.81 -16.83 -10.41
CA ALA A 38 0.42 -16.09 -10.16
C ALA A 38 0.67 -15.83 -8.66
N ALA A 39 -0.36 -15.99 -7.83
CA ALA A 39 -0.27 -15.86 -6.39
C ALA A 39 -0.14 -17.22 -5.68
N GLU A 40 0.17 -18.32 -6.38
CA GLU A 40 0.41 -19.63 -5.77
C GLU A 40 1.49 -19.55 -4.66
N GLY A 41 1.26 -20.26 -3.54
CA GLY A 41 2.13 -20.21 -2.35
C GLY A 41 2.03 -18.94 -1.49
N LEU A 42 1.43 -17.85 -1.96
CA LEU A 42 1.21 -16.61 -1.19
C LEU A 42 -0.05 -16.63 -0.30
N THR A 43 -0.08 -15.77 0.71
CA THR A 43 -1.26 -15.55 1.57
C THR A 43 -1.96 -14.26 1.17
N TYR A 44 -3.25 -14.36 0.86
CA TYR A 44 -4.05 -13.21 0.45
C TYR A 44 -4.51 -12.36 1.63
N PHE A 45 -4.58 -11.07 1.36
CA PHE A 45 -5.12 -10.06 2.25
C PHE A 45 -5.83 -8.97 1.47
N THR A 46 -6.62 -8.18 2.18
CA THR A 46 -7.32 -7.03 1.65
C THR A 46 -6.94 -5.77 2.41
N LEU A 47 -6.97 -4.64 1.71
CA LEU A 47 -6.94 -3.31 2.29
C LEU A 47 -7.95 -2.42 1.57
N ARG A 48 -8.36 -1.35 2.25
CA ARG A 48 -9.24 -0.32 1.70
C ARG A 48 -8.52 1.01 1.64
N VAL A 49 -8.70 1.72 0.54
CA VAL A 49 -8.24 3.11 0.39
C VAL A 49 -9.46 3.98 0.25
N THR A 50 -9.72 4.83 1.26
CA THR A 50 -10.85 5.76 1.23
C THR A 50 -10.34 7.16 1.01
N VAL A 51 -10.96 7.85 0.05
CA VAL A 51 -10.82 9.29 -0.14
C VAL A 51 -12.08 9.96 0.39
N GLU A 52 -11.93 10.99 1.21
CA GLU A 52 -13.01 11.82 1.74
C GLU A 52 -12.78 13.28 1.34
N ASN A 53 -13.86 13.97 1.01
CA ASN A 53 -13.84 15.40 0.77
C ASN A 53 -14.60 16.14 1.90
N ARG A 54 -13.87 16.90 2.70
CA ARG A 54 -14.40 17.83 3.72
C ARG A 54 -14.36 19.30 3.29
N GLY A 55 -13.91 19.56 2.06
CA GLY A 55 -13.86 20.88 1.47
C GLY A 55 -15.21 21.36 0.92
N ALA A 56 -15.17 22.52 0.27
CA ALA A 56 -16.37 23.20 -0.24
C ALA A 56 -16.70 22.91 -1.71
N ARG A 57 -15.76 22.36 -2.49
CA ARG A 57 -15.93 22.02 -3.91
C ARG A 57 -15.80 20.52 -4.14
N HIS A 58 -16.27 20.00 -5.27
CA HIS A 58 -15.98 18.62 -5.66
C HIS A 58 -14.54 18.49 -6.19
N TYR A 59 -14.04 17.26 -6.20
CA TYR A 59 -12.78 16.89 -6.84
C TYR A 59 -12.98 15.64 -7.69
N GLY A 60 -12.57 15.67 -8.95
CA GLY A 60 -12.44 14.49 -9.79
C GLY A 60 -11.19 13.70 -9.39
N ILE A 61 -11.35 12.42 -9.05
CA ILE A 61 -10.23 11.58 -8.56
C ILE A 61 -10.10 10.27 -9.34
N HIS A 62 -8.87 9.79 -9.44
CA HIS A 62 -8.53 8.44 -9.88
C HIS A 62 -7.63 7.75 -8.87
N LEU A 63 -7.90 6.47 -8.63
CA LEU A 63 -7.06 5.56 -7.87
C LEU A 63 -7.05 4.19 -8.54
N GLU A 64 -6.08 3.96 -9.44
CA GLU A 64 -5.99 2.82 -10.36
C GLU A 64 -4.68 2.03 -10.19
N ASP A 65 -4.44 1.05 -11.06
CA ASP A 65 -3.18 0.31 -11.12
C ASP A 65 -1.97 1.25 -11.31
N GLY A 66 -0.83 0.87 -10.73
CA GLY A 66 0.40 1.68 -10.71
C GLY A 66 0.37 2.88 -9.75
N GLN A 67 -0.79 3.23 -9.19
CA GLN A 67 -0.94 4.30 -8.19
C GLN A 67 -0.89 3.77 -6.75
N ILE A 68 -0.90 2.45 -6.60
CA ILE A 68 -0.84 1.72 -5.34
C ILE A 68 0.39 0.82 -5.40
N ASP A 69 1.31 1.00 -4.46
CA ASP A 69 2.46 0.11 -4.26
C ASP A 69 2.34 -0.49 -2.86
N VAL A 70 2.41 -1.82 -2.77
CA VAL A 70 2.31 -2.55 -1.51
C VAL A 70 3.59 -3.34 -1.31
N ARG A 71 4.26 -3.07 -0.19
CA ARG A 71 5.47 -3.75 0.24
C ARG A 71 5.18 -4.55 1.50
N VAL A 72 5.77 -5.73 1.59
CA VAL A 72 5.67 -6.60 2.77
C VAL A 72 7.05 -6.87 3.33
N GLY A 73 7.10 -7.32 4.58
CA GLY A 73 8.33 -7.76 5.21
C GLY A 73 9.33 -6.64 5.52
N PRO A 74 10.42 -6.96 6.24
CA PRO A 74 11.44 -5.99 6.64
C PRO A 74 12.27 -5.48 5.46
N ASP A 75 12.40 -6.28 4.40
CA ASP A 75 13.18 -5.94 3.21
C ASP A 75 12.36 -5.20 2.14
N GLY A 76 11.04 -5.04 2.35
CA GLY A 76 10.15 -4.32 1.46
C GLY A 76 9.91 -5.06 0.15
N GLU A 77 9.62 -6.36 0.21
CA GLU A 77 9.29 -7.13 -0.98
C GLU A 77 7.97 -6.67 -1.60
N SER A 78 7.89 -6.61 -2.93
CA SER A 78 6.62 -6.31 -3.61
C SER A 78 5.58 -7.38 -3.29
N ALA A 79 4.42 -6.96 -2.80
CA ALA A 79 3.24 -7.83 -2.78
C ALA A 79 2.69 -7.98 -4.20
N PHE A 80 2.12 -9.15 -4.48
CA PHE A 80 1.29 -9.36 -5.66
C PHE A 80 -0.04 -8.61 -5.49
N ILE A 81 -0.44 -7.78 -6.45
CA ILE A 81 -1.76 -7.12 -6.45
C ILE A 81 -2.68 -7.83 -7.43
N ASP A 82 -3.79 -8.37 -6.94
CA ASP A 82 -4.82 -8.96 -7.77
C ASP A 82 -5.78 -7.87 -8.29
N TRP A 83 -5.36 -7.23 -9.38
CA TRP A 83 -6.14 -6.25 -10.11
C TRP A 83 -7.49 -6.76 -10.62
N ARG A 84 -7.65 -8.07 -10.89
CA ARG A 84 -8.92 -8.63 -11.36
C ARG A 84 -9.95 -8.75 -10.25
N SER A 85 -9.50 -8.96 -9.02
CA SER A 85 -10.34 -9.09 -7.84
C SER A 85 -10.53 -7.77 -7.09
N SER A 86 -9.70 -6.76 -7.40
CA SER A 86 -9.74 -5.43 -6.80
C SER A 86 -10.81 -4.52 -7.43
N GLN A 87 -11.21 -3.50 -6.68
CA GLN A 87 -12.12 -2.43 -7.09
C GLN A 87 -11.41 -1.09 -6.96
N PHE A 88 -11.16 -0.44 -8.08
CA PHE A 88 -10.43 0.83 -8.19
C PHE A 88 -11.40 2.02 -8.29
N ILE A 89 -10.87 3.23 -8.19
CA ILE A 89 -11.63 4.46 -8.45
C ILE A 89 -11.25 4.96 -9.85
N GLU A 90 -12.05 4.63 -10.84
CA GLU A 90 -11.80 4.91 -12.26
C GLU A 90 -12.49 6.20 -12.71
N GLY A 91 -12.10 7.34 -12.14
CA GLY A 91 -12.67 8.65 -12.47
C GLY A 91 -14.00 8.92 -11.77
N PHE A 92 -13.93 9.43 -10.53
CA PHE A 92 -15.10 9.71 -9.70
C PHE A 92 -15.07 11.12 -9.11
N ASP A 93 -16.19 11.83 -9.14
CA ASP A 93 -16.33 13.13 -8.49
C ASP A 93 -16.70 12.96 -7.01
N VAL A 94 -15.75 13.24 -6.11
CA VAL A 94 -16.05 13.27 -4.67
C VAL A 94 -16.57 14.65 -4.30
N TYR A 95 -17.89 14.77 -4.21
CA TYR A 95 -18.57 15.99 -3.73
C TYR A 95 -18.29 16.25 -2.23
N PRO A 96 -18.51 17.49 -1.75
CA PRO A 96 -18.42 17.81 -0.32
C PRO A 96 -19.17 16.83 0.58
N LEU A 97 -18.52 16.40 1.67
CA LEU A 97 -19.00 15.43 2.65
C LEU A 97 -19.25 14.02 2.08
N ARG A 98 -18.72 13.71 0.89
CA ARG A 98 -18.76 12.37 0.30
C ARG A 98 -17.43 11.65 0.42
N ARG A 99 -17.50 10.35 0.16
CA ARG A 99 -16.36 9.43 0.17
C ARG A 99 -16.41 8.52 -1.05
N ALA A 100 -15.24 8.16 -1.55
CA ALA A 100 -15.04 7.06 -2.49
C ALA A 100 -14.06 6.06 -1.85
N THR A 101 -14.21 4.77 -2.15
CA THR A 101 -13.36 3.73 -1.55
C THR A 101 -12.95 2.70 -2.59
N ALA A 102 -11.65 2.50 -2.75
CA ALA A 102 -11.07 1.36 -3.44
C ALA A 102 -10.92 0.18 -2.46
N VAL A 103 -11.10 -1.03 -2.98
CA VAL A 103 -10.85 -2.29 -2.27
C VAL A 103 -9.78 -3.03 -3.03
N VAL A 104 -8.64 -3.27 -2.38
CA VAL A 104 -7.49 -3.94 -3.01
C VAL A 104 -7.34 -5.32 -2.39
N TYR A 105 -7.15 -6.32 -3.25
CA TYR A 105 -6.71 -7.65 -2.88
C TYR A 105 -5.24 -7.81 -3.27
N ALA A 106 -4.43 -8.20 -2.31
CA ALA A 106 -3.00 -8.41 -2.49
C ALA A 106 -2.57 -9.71 -1.82
N ALA A 107 -1.40 -10.21 -2.18
CA ALA A 107 -0.84 -11.43 -1.61
C ALA A 107 0.67 -11.29 -1.39
N GLY A 108 1.16 -11.88 -0.31
CA GLY A 108 2.58 -11.90 0.04
C GLY A 108 2.93 -13.16 0.83
N ALA A 109 4.22 -13.38 1.10
CA ALA A 109 4.66 -14.47 1.97
C ALA A 109 4.07 -14.30 3.37
N GLU A 110 3.52 -15.36 3.96
CA GLU A 110 2.76 -15.30 5.22
C GLU A 110 3.57 -14.66 6.36
N ASP A 111 4.85 -15.05 6.50
CA ASP A 111 5.73 -14.52 7.54
C ASP A 111 6.04 -13.01 7.36
N SER A 112 5.98 -12.51 6.12
CA SER A 112 6.22 -11.10 5.79
C SER A 112 5.00 -10.21 6.07
N LEU A 113 3.79 -10.78 6.22
CA LEU A 113 2.55 -9.99 6.42
C LEU A 113 2.45 -9.28 7.77
N LYS A 114 3.38 -9.54 8.69
CA LYS A 114 3.52 -8.80 9.96
C LYS A 114 3.96 -7.35 9.73
N GLN A 115 4.50 -7.03 8.57
CA GLN A 115 4.86 -5.67 8.18
C GLN A 115 4.35 -5.43 6.76
N VAL A 116 3.52 -4.41 6.61
CA VAL A 116 2.91 -4.03 5.33
C VAL A 116 3.01 -2.53 5.20
N ASP A 117 3.75 -2.08 4.19
CA ASP A 117 3.87 -0.68 3.82
C ASP A 117 3.05 -0.44 2.55
N VAL A 118 2.16 0.55 2.59
CA VAL A 118 1.24 0.88 1.49
C VAL A 118 1.47 2.30 1.07
N GLN A 119 1.89 2.48 -0.18
CA GLN A 119 2.07 3.78 -0.78
C GLN A 119 0.96 4.07 -1.77
N ILE A 120 0.37 5.27 -1.67
CA ILE A 120 -0.70 5.74 -2.54
C ILE A 120 -0.27 7.02 -3.25
N GLN A 121 -0.53 7.08 -4.55
CA GLN A 121 -0.39 8.28 -5.36
C GLN A 121 -1.72 8.62 -6.06
N LEU A 122 -2.56 9.38 -5.38
CA LEU A 122 -3.86 9.78 -5.93
C LEU A 122 -3.66 10.72 -7.13
N ARG A 123 -4.48 10.57 -8.16
CA ARG A 123 -4.62 11.57 -9.22
C ARG A 123 -5.88 12.40 -8.98
N VAL A 124 -5.74 13.72 -8.95
CA VAL A 124 -6.81 14.67 -8.63
C VAL A 124 -6.86 15.73 -9.72
N GLU A 125 -8.02 15.97 -10.33
CA GLU A 125 -8.17 16.95 -11.43
C GLU A 125 -7.13 16.74 -12.55
N GLU A 126 -6.91 15.48 -12.93
CA GLU A 126 -5.91 15.04 -13.91
C GLU A 126 -4.42 15.25 -13.52
N GLU A 127 -4.13 15.77 -12.32
CA GLU A 127 -2.78 16.00 -11.81
C GLU A 127 -2.37 14.95 -10.75
N TRP A 128 -1.08 14.60 -10.72
CA TRP A 128 -0.54 13.65 -9.74
C TRP A 128 -0.24 14.35 -8.42
N THR A 129 -0.77 13.79 -7.32
CA THR A 129 -0.41 14.23 -5.98
C THR A 129 0.94 13.66 -5.53
N GLU A 130 1.47 14.19 -4.42
CA GLU A 130 2.58 13.55 -3.73
C GLU A 130 2.21 12.15 -3.22
N ARG A 131 3.23 11.27 -3.16
CA ARG A 131 3.05 9.92 -2.61
C ARG A 131 2.84 9.99 -1.10
N ARG A 132 1.82 9.30 -0.62
CA ARG A 132 1.53 9.14 0.81
C ARG A 132 1.78 7.70 1.23
N LEU A 133 2.39 7.50 2.40
CA LEU A 133 2.80 6.18 2.91
C LEU A 133 2.09 5.85 4.23
N TRP A 134 1.64 4.60 4.34
CA TRP A 134 1.13 4.00 5.58
C TRP A 134 1.87 2.71 5.91
N ALA A 135 2.16 2.49 7.18
CA ALA A 135 2.73 1.26 7.71
C ALA A 135 1.69 0.52 8.59
N GLY A 136 1.63 -0.79 8.47
CA GLY A 136 0.71 -1.66 9.20
C GLY A 136 1.21 -3.09 9.26
N GLY A 137 0.34 -4.00 9.70
CA GLY A 137 0.62 -5.44 9.66
C GLY A 137 -0.65 -6.24 9.93
N ILE A 138 -0.67 -7.49 9.48
CA ILE A 138 -1.80 -8.40 9.63
C ILE A 138 -1.57 -9.27 10.87
N GLY A 139 -2.61 -9.44 11.69
CA GLY A 139 -2.52 -10.22 12.93
C GLY A 139 -1.76 -9.53 14.05
N LEU A 140 -1.47 -8.22 13.91
CA LEU A 140 -0.90 -7.41 14.98
C LEU A 140 -2.01 -6.89 15.91
N CYS A 141 -1.86 -7.11 17.21
CA CYS A 141 -2.71 -6.49 18.23
C CYS A 141 -2.24 -5.05 18.49
N ASP A 142 -2.90 -4.04 17.91
CA ASP A 142 -2.95 -2.57 18.19
C ASP A 142 -1.72 -1.78 18.73
N ALA A 143 -0.58 -2.39 18.98
CA ALA A 143 0.60 -1.76 19.55
C ALA A 143 1.86 -2.25 18.83
N ALA A 144 2.52 -1.31 18.18
CA ALA A 144 3.84 -1.41 17.54
C ALA A 144 3.87 -2.05 16.15
N VAL A 145 3.61 -1.22 15.13
CA VAL A 145 4.31 -1.35 13.84
C VAL A 145 5.40 -0.29 13.83
N ALA A 146 6.64 -0.71 14.00
CA ALA A 146 7.77 0.16 13.65
C ALA A 146 7.84 0.18 12.12
N ALA A 147 7.78 1.39 11.56
CA ALA A 147 7.99 1.63 10.15
C ALA A 147 9.25 0.91 9.65
N GLY A 148 9.12 0.11 8.58
CA GLY A 148 10.27 -0.41 7.86
C GLY A 148 11.12 0.74 7.34
N VAL A 149 12.27 0.96 7.98
CA VAL A 149 13.20 1.99 7.54
C VAL A 149 13.81 1.50 6.22
N GLY A 150 13.26 1.97 5.10
CA GLY A 150 13.69 1.68 3.72
C GLY A 150 15.11 2.13 3.34
N ARG A 151 16.05 2.19 4.29
CA ARG A 151 17.48 2.36 4.08
C ARG A 151 18.31 1.16 4.52
N ASP A 152 17.84 0.38 5.49
CA ASP A 152 18.59 -0.80 5.96
C ASP A 152 18.42 -2.01 5.03
N GLY A 153 17.29 -2.12 4.33
CA GLY A 153 17.07 -3.16 3.30
C GLY A 153 18.04 -3.04 2.11
N LEU A 154 18.38 -1.82 1.67
CA LEU A 154 19.38 -1.63 0.61
C LEU A 154 20.78 -2.01 1.10
N ALA A 155 21.13 -1.67 2.34
CA ALA A 155 22.40 -2.07 2.94
C ALA A 155 22.47 -3.60 3.11
N HIS A 156 21.36 -4.24 3.47
CA HIS A 156 21.26 -5.69 3.61
C HIS A 156 21.35 -6.42 2.24
N GLN A 157 20.65 -5.92 1.23
CA GLN A 157 20.72 -6.44 -0.15
C GLN A 157 22.12 -6.27 -0.76
N VAL A 158 22.77 -5.12 -0.57
CA VAL A 158 24.15 -4.91 -0.99
C VAL A 158 25.10 -5.83 -0.21
N SER A 159 24.87 -6.05 1.08
CA SER A 159 25.68 -6.95 1.90
C SER A 159 25.54 -8.42 1.48
N ASN A 160 24.32 -8.85 1.14
CA ASN A 160 24.07 -10.21 0.64
C ASN A 160 24.67 -10.39 -0.77
N PHE A 161 24.50 -9.41 -1.66
CA PHE A 161 25.14 -9.42 -2.98
C PHE A 161 26.68 -9.47 -2.90
N LEU A 162 27.29 -8.66 -2.03
CA LEU A 162 28.74 -8.69 -1.83
C LEU A 162 29.24 -10.00 -1.20
N ARG A 163 28.41 -10.66 -0.37
CA ARG A 163 28.72 -11.97 0.20
C ARG A 163 28.68 -13.06 -0.87
N ASP A 164 27.67 -13.04 -1.72
CA ASP A 164 27.53 -13.99 -2.84
C ASP A 164 28.65 -13.82 -3.88
N GLN A 165 29.16 -12.59 -4.07
CA GLN A 165 30.35 -12.33 -4.91
C GLN A 165 31.68 -12.68 -4.22
N ALA A 166 31.68 -12.88 -2.90
CA ALA A 166 32.87 -13.19 -2.11
C ALA A 166 33.05 -14.70 -1.86
N GLU A 167 32.14 -15.56 -2.33
CA GLU A 167 32.39 -17.00 -2.41
C GLU A 167 33.16 -17.32 -3.70
N PRO A 168 34.48 -17.63 -3.64
CA PRO A 168 35.21 -18.06 -4.81
C PRO A 168 34.72 -19.45 -5.23
N GLY A 169 34.22 -19.54 -6.47
CA GLY A 169 34.06 -20.80 -7.18
C GLY A 169 35.34 -21.61 -7.06
N THR A 170 35.24 -22.77 -6.39
CA THR A 170 36.35 -23.71 -6.30
C THR A 170 36.33 -24.59 -7.56
N PRO A 171 37.43 -24.71 -8.33
CA PRO A 171 37.54 -25.71 -9.38
C PRO A 171 37.61 -27.14 -8.81
#